data_AF-A0A846XQY6-F1
#
_entry.id   AF-A0A846XQY6-F1
#
_cell.length_a   1.000
_cell.length_b   1.000
_cell.length_c   1.000
_cell.angle_alpha   90.00
_cell.angle_beta   90.00
_cell.angle_gamma   90.00
#
_symmetry.space_group_name_H-M   'P 1'
#
loop_
_entity.id
_entity.type
_entity.pdbx_description
1 polymer ?
#
loop_
_entity_poly.entity_id
_entity_poly.type
_entity_poly.pdbx_seq_one_letter_code
_entity_poly.pdbx_strand_id
1 'polypeptide(L)'
;MGEGQNVDYDEQAFRRAAAKTGAVRDRIQGVVDTLNTSIASRGAPWGTDSLGETFADGQGGNPGYTTARDNLIEGAENVAGTFDSFHDGQVESADLLRDMEDGNRDGLR
;
A
#
# COMPACT_ATOMS: atom_id res chain seq x y z
N MET A 1 24.96 -33.65 -3.99
CA MET A 1 24.57 -33.13 -2.66
C MET A 1 24.71 -31.62 -2.70
N GLY A 2 23.63 -30.90 -3.01
CA GLY A 2 23.66 -29.44 -3.13
C GLY A 2 22.27 -28.89 -3.41
N GLU A 3 21.31 -29.16 -2.53
CA GLU A 3 19.91 -28.73 -2.76
C GLU A 3 19.22 -28.09 -1.55
N GLY A 4 19.83 -28.07 -0.35
CA GLY A 4 19.24 -27.42 0.83
C GLY A 4 19.58 -25.93 1.00
N GLN A 5 20.66 -25.42 0.40
CA GLN A 5 21.15 -24.06 0.70
C GLN A 5 20.49 -22.93 -0.10
N ASN A 6 19.95 -23.21 -1.29
CA ASN A 6 19.39 -22.16 -2.14
C ASN A 6 17.93 -21.84 -1.78
N VAL A 7 17.09 -22.84 -1.53
CA VAL A 7 15.66 -22.66 -1.23
C VAL A 7 15.45 -21.91 0.10
N ASP A 8 16.24 -22.27 1.11
CA ASP A 8 16.21 -21.68 2.46
C ASP A 8 16.68 -20.20 2.43
N TYR A 9 17.62 -19.88 1.54
CA TYR A 9 18.05 -18.50 1.25
C TYR A 9 16.95 -17.72 0.51
N ASP A 10 16.26 -18.36 -0.44
CA ASP A 10 15.17 -17.74 -1.21
C ASP A 10 13.96 -17.44 -0.32
N GLU A 11 13.55 -18.33 0.60
CA GLU A 11 12.49 -18.04 1.58
C GLU A 11 12.80 -16.79 2.39
N GLN A 12 13.99 -16.72 2.98
CA GLN A 12 14.40 -15.57 3.79
C GLN A 12 14.45 -14.29 2.96
N ALA A 13 14.84 -14.38 1.68
CA ALA A 13 14.82 -13.24 0.77
C ALA A 13 13.39 -12.74 0.54
N PHE A 14 12.42 -13.64 0.34
CA PHE A 14 11.00 -13.30 0.22
C PHE A 14 10.44 -12.68 1.49
N ARG A 15 10.75 -13.22 2.69
CA ARG A 15 10.30 -12.61 3.96
C ARG A 15 10.88 -11.21 4.18
N ARG A 16 12.16 -10.99 3.82
CA ARG A 16 12.79 -9.67 3.89
C ARG A 16 12.18 -8.69 2.88
N ALA A 17 11.84 -9.17 1.68
CA ALA A 17 11.13 -8.38 0.70
C ALA A 17 9.75 -7.98 1.22
N ALA A 18 8.98 -8.94 1.76
CA ALA A 18 7.66 -8.69 2.35
C ALA A 18 7.73 -7.62 3.44
N ALA A 19 8.69 -7.71 4.36
CA ALA A 19 8.86 -6.72 5.41
C ALA A 19 9.12 -5.30 4.85
N LYS A 20 9.93 -5.17 3.79
CA LYS A 20 10.19 -3.86 3.15
C LYS A 20 8.95 -3.33 2.44
N THR A 21 8.26 -4.18 1.69
CA THR A 21 7.03 -3.83 0.98
C THR A 21 5.94 -3.37 1.95
N GLY A 22 5.75 -4.11 3.06
CA GLY A 22 4.84 -3.74 4.14
C GLY A 22 5.22 -2.40 4.79
N ALA A 23 6.51 -2.15 5.04
CA ALA A 23 6.95 -0.86 5.57
C ALA A 23 6.67 0.33 4.61
N VAL A 24 6.76 0.10 3.29
CA VAL A 24 6.37 1.13 2.29
C VAL A 24 4.87 1.37 2.33
N ARG A 25 4.04 0.31 2.34
CA ARG A 25 2.59 0.41 2.51
C ARG A 25 2.24 1.23 3.75
N ASP A 26 2.80 0.88 4.91
CA ASP A 26 2.51 1.55 6.18
C ASP A 26 2.93 3.03 6.14
N ARG A 27 4.03 3.35 5.46
CA ARG A 27 4.47 4.73 5.29
C ARG A 27 3.53 5.54 4.41
N ILE A 28 3.04 4.96 3.31
CA ILE A 28 2.06 5.60 2.43
C ILE A 28 0.77 5.85 3.21
N GLN A 29 0.26 4.83 3.90
CA GLN A 29 -0.94 4.94 4.74
C GLN A 29 -0.79 6.05 5.78
N GLY A 30 0.33 6.12 6.49
CA GLY A 30 0.56 7.16 7.48
C GLY A 30 0.59 8.59 6.91
N VAL A 31 1.07 8.76 5.68
CA VAL A 31 1.02 10.07 4.98
C VAL A 31 -0.42 10.42 4.61
N VAL A 32 -1.20 9.47 4.09
CA VAL A 32 -2.61 9.66 3.74
C VAL A 32 -3.44 9.99 4.98
N ASP A 33 -3.26 9.26 6.07
CA ASP A 33 -3.96 9.49 7.33
C ASP A 33 -3.65 10.88 7.90
N THR A 34 -2.39 11.29 7.83
CA THR A 34 -1.95 12.64 8.25
C THR A 34 -2.59 13.73 7.38
N LEU A 35 -2.63 13.52 6.07
CA LEU A 35 -3.26 14.44 5.12
C LEU A 35 -4.76 14.56 5.40
N ASN A 36 -5.46 13.43 5.51
CA ASN A 36 -6.89 13.37 5.82
C ASN A 36 -7.23 14.07 7.13
N THR A 37 -6.48 13.79 8.18
CA THR A 37 -6.65 14.43 9.48
C THR A 37 -6.44 15.95 9.39
N SER A 38 -5.40 16.37 8.68
CA SER A 38 -5.08 17.79 8.51
C SER A 38 -6.17 18.52 7.72
N ILE A 39 -6.71 17.91 6.66
CA ILE A 39 -7.80 18.50 5.87
C ILE A 39 -9.09 18.56 6.69
N ALA A 40 -9.47 17.46 7.34
CA ALA A 40 -10.67 17.40 8.18
C ALA A 40 -10.65 18.46 9.30
N SER A 41 -9.48 18.69 9.91
CA SER A 41 -9.31 19.71 10.96
C SER A 41 -9.51 21.15 10.49
N ARG A 42 -9.29 21.42 9.20
CA ARG A 42 -9.36 22.77 8.62
C ARG A 42 -10.75 23.12 8.09
N GLY A 43 -11.59 22.13 7.82
CA GLY A 43 -12.93 22.34 7.27
C GLY A 43 -12.91 23.02 5.90
N ALA A 44 -13.88 23.89 5.63
CA ALA A 44 -14.04 24.63 4.39
C ALA A 44 -13.77 26.14 4.60
N PRO A 45 -12.51 26.60 4.61
CA PRO A 45 -12.16 28.00 4.88
C PRO A 45 -12.48 28.97 3.74
N TRP A 46 -12.89 28.49 2.57
CA TRP A 46 -13.09 29.28 1.34
C TRP A 46 -14.45 29.99 1.26
N GLY A 47 -15.32 29.85 2.26
CA GLY A 47 -16.62 30.53 2.30
C GLY A 47 -17.68 29.93 1.36
N THR A 48 -18.86 30.54 1.36
CA THR A 48 -20.04 30.10 0.58
C THR A 48 -20.44 31.13 -0.48
N ASP A 49 -19.51 31.98 -0.90
CA ASP A 49 -19.73 32.88 -2.02
C ASP A 49 -19.42 32.16 -3.35
N SER A 50 -19.77 32.77 -4.47
CA SER A 50 -19.57 32.17 -5.79
C SER A 50 -18.10 31.81 -6.07
N LEU A 51 -17.15 32.54 -5.47
CA LEU A 51 -15.72 32.23 -5.57
C LEU A 51 -15.37 30.98 -4.77
N GLY A 52 -15.83 30.89 -3.52
CA GLY A 52 -15.65 29.72 -2.67
C GLY A 52 -16.28 28.46 -3.24
N GLU A 53 -17.50 28.55 -3.77
CA GLU A 53 -18.18 27.44 -4.45
C GLU A 53 -17.40 26.99 -5.70
N THR A 54 -16.97 27.94 -6.55
CA THR A 54 -16.17 27.62 -7.74
C THR A 54 -14.82 27.00 -7.38
N PHE A 55 -14.20 27.43 -6.29
CA PHE A 55 -12.96 26.82 -5.80
C PHE A 55 -13.20 25.39 -5.29
N ALA A 56 -14.26 25.18 -4.52
CA ALA A 56 -14.58 23.89 -3.92
C ALA A 56 -14.97 22.86 -4.98
N ASP A 57 -15.96 23.20 -5.79
CA ASP A 57 -16.66 22.26 -6.67
C ASP A 57 -16.13 22.32 -8.12
N GLY A 58 -15.51 23.43 -8.49
CA GLY A 58 -15.01 23.68 -9.85
C GLY A 58 -16.03 24.39 -10.74
N GLN A 59 -15.65 24.62 -12.00
CA GLN A 59 -16.52 25.27 -12.99
C GLN A 59 -16.11 24.89 -14.42
N GLY A 60 -17.09 24.90 -15.33
CA GLY A 60 -16.83 24.73 -16.77
C GLY A 60 -16.30 23.33 -17.13
N GLY A 61 -16.70 22.31 -16.38
CA GLY A 61 -16.24 20.93 -16.57
C GLY A 61 -14.89 20.62 -15.91
N ASN A 62 -14.28 21.58 -15.21
CA ASN A 62 -13.04 21.35 -14.47
C ASN A 62 -13.36 21.00 -13.01
N PRO A 63 -12.71 19.97 -12.43
CA PRO A 63 -12.88 19.61 -11.03
C PRO A 63 -12.35 20.69 -10.09
N GLY A 64 -13.07 20.97 -9.01
CA GLY A 64 -12.62 21.83 -7.93
C GLY A 64 -11.68 21.14 -6.94
N TYR A 65 -11.36 21.85 -5.86
CA TYR A 65 -10.48 21.36 -4.80
C TYR A 65 -10.98 20.06 -4.15
N THR A 66 -12.30 19.91 -3.94
CA THR A 66 -12.85 18.71 -3.27
C THR A 66 -12.61 17.46 -4.10
N THR A 67 -12.93 17.51 -5.40
CA THR A 67 -12.66 16.42 -6.34
C THR A 67 -11.16 16.14 -6.48
N ALA A 68 -10.32 17.18 -6.59
CA ALA A 68 -8.88 17.00 -6.70
C ALA A 68 -8.28 16.34 -5.45
N ARG A 69 -8.77 16.72 -4.26
CA ARG A 69 -8.42 16.10 -2.98
C ARG A 69 -8.82 14.63 -2.98
N ASP A 70 -10.07 14.33 -3.32
CA ASP A 70 -10.60 12.97 -3.25
C ASP A 70 -9.85 12.03 -4.20
N ASN A 71 -9.57 12.49 -5.42
CA ASN A 71 -8.74 11.76 -6.39
C ASN A 71 -7.32 11.48 -5.87
N LEU A 72 -6.73 12.43 -5.12
CA LEU A 72 -5.40 12.24 -4.54
C LEU A 72 -5.41 11.19 -3.43
N ILE A 73 -6.43 11.22 -2.57
CA ILE A 73 -6.61 10.25 -1.48
C ILE A 73 -6.82 8.85 -2.07
N GLU A 74 -7.76 8.71 -3.00
CA GLU A 74 -8.06 7.45 -3.69
C GLU A 74 -6.83 6.90 -4.41
N GLY A 75 -6.09 7.77 -5.12
CA GLY A 75 -4.84 7.38 -5.77
C GLY A 75 -3.80 6.85 -4.79
N ALA A 76 -3.66 7.46 -3.63
CA ALA A 76 -2.71 7.02 -2.61
C ALA A 76 -3.15 5.70 -1.93
N GLU A 77 -4.44 5.52 -1.67
CA GLU A 77 -5.02 4.27 -1.16
C GLU A 77 -4.81 3.10 -2.16
N ASN A 78 -4.99 3.36 -3.46
CA ASN A 78 -4.73 2.36 -4.51
C ASN A 78 -3.26 1.93 -4.55
N VAL A 79 -2.33 2.89 -4.38
CA VAL A 79 -0.90 2.56 -4.29
C VAL A 79 -0.62 1.74 -3.03
N ALA A 80 -1.18 2.11 -1.87
CA ALA A 80 -1.03 1.34 -0.64
C ALA A 80 -1.54 -0.11 -0.80
N GLY A 81 -2.72 -0.31 -1.39
CA GLY A 81 -3.27 -1.64 -1.68
C GLY A 81 -2.44 -2.46 -2.67
N THR A 82 -1.74 -1.80 -3.60
CA THR A 82 -0.79 -2.48 -4.50
C THR A 82 0.41 -3.02 -3.72
N PHE A 83 0.97 -2.23 -2.79
CA PHE A 83 2.07 -2.70 -1.93
C PHE A 83 1.61 -3.76 -0.94
N ASP A 84 0.35 -3.73 -0.49
CA ASP A 84 -0.24 -4.78 0.32
C ASP A 84 -0.30 -6.11 -0.44
N SER A 85 -0.82 -6.10 -1.66
CA SER A 85 -0.84 -7.28 -2.54
C SER A 85 0.56 -7.85 -2.80
N PHE A 86 1.57 -6.99 -2.97
CA PHE A 86 2.96 -7.43 -3.11
C PHE A 86 3.54 -8.02 -1.83
N HIS A 87 3.18 -7.48 -0.67
CA HIS A 87 3.58 -8.02 0.62
C HIS A 87 3.00 -9.44 0.78
N ASP A 88 1.70 -9.60 0.55
CA ASP A 88 1.01 -10.89 0.69
C ASP A 88 1.59 -11.95 -0.24
N GLY A 89 1.79 -11.62 -1.53
CA GLY A 89 2.39 -12.56 -2.48
C GLY A 89 3.82 -12.98 -2.09
N GLN A 90 4.59 -12.09 -1.47
CA GLN A 90 5.93 -12.41 -0.95
C GLN A 90 5.86 -13.31 0.29
N VAL A 91 4.89 -13.10 1.18
CA VAL A 91 4.65 -13.98 2.34
C VAL A 91 4.21 -15.37 1.89
N GLU A 92 3.24 -15.44 0.99
CA GLU A 92 2.73 -16.71 0.44
C GLU A 92 3.84 -17.50 -0.27
N SER A 93 4.68 -16.82 -1.06
CA SER A 93 5.83 -17.46 -1.72
C SER A 93 6.82 -18.04 -0.70
N ALA A 94 7.09 -17.31 0.39
CA ALA A 94 7.96 -17.81 1.45
C ALA A 94 7.36 -19.03 2.16
N ASP A 95 6.05 -19.00 2.44
CA ASP A 95 5.37 -20.11 3.09
C ASP A 95 5.35 -21.37 2.19
N LEU A 96 5.13 -21.20 0.87
CA LEU A 96 5.20 -22.30 -0.09
C LEU A 96 6.61 -22.94 -0.15
N LEU A 97 7.67 -22.13 -0.13
CA LEU A 97 9.05 -22.63 -0.15
C LEU A 97 9.36 -23.47 1.09
N ARG A 98 8.91 -23.00 2.26
CA ARG A 98 9.07 -23.72 3.53
C ARG A 98 8.32 -25.05 3.52
N ASP A 99 7.07 -25.06 3.08
CA ASP A 99 6.25 -26.28 3.04
C ASP A 99 6.85 -27.34 2.10
N MET A 100 7.44 -26.90 0.98
CA MET A 100 8.19 -27.79 0.08
C MET A 100 9.46 -28.34 0.74
N GLU A 101 10.17 -27.55 1.55
CA GLU A 101 11.35 -28.02 2.26
C GLU A 101 10.99 -29.08 3.30
N ASP A 102 9.97 -28.82 4.13
CA ASP A 102 9.53 -29.75 5.17
C ASP A 102 8.98 -31.04 4.56
N GLY A 103 8.21 -30.96 3.48
CA GLY A 103 7.72 -32.14 2.74
C GLY A 103 8.85 -32.99 2.16
N ASN A 104 9.88 -32.36 1.58
CA ASN A 104 11.06 -33.07 1.08
C ASN A 104 11.89 -33.68 2.22
N ARG A 105 12.02 -32.99 3.35
CA ARG A 105 12.75 -33.46 4.53
C ARG A 105 12.09 -34.68 5.18
N ASP A 106 10.77 -34.73 5.22
CA ASP A 106 10.02 -35.86 5.79
C ASP A 106 9.93 -37.05 4.84
N GLY A 107 9.92 -36.83 3.51
CA GLY A 107 9.94 -37.90 2.51
C GLY A 107 11.30 -38.61 2.34
N LEU A 108 12.39 -38.02 2.84
CA LEU A 108 13.75 -38.58 2.79
C LEU A 108 14.15 -39.37 4.05
N ARG A 109 13.22 -39.59 5.00
CA ARG A 109 13.39 -40.49 6.16
C ARG A 109 12.72 -41.84 5.94
#